data_AF-A0A183G6S7-F1
#
_entry.id   AF-A0A183G6S7-F1
#
_cell.length_a   1.000
_cell.length_b   1.000
_cell.length_c   1.000
_cell.angle_alpha   90.00
_cell.angle_beta   90.00
_cell.angle_gamma   90.00
#
_symmetry.space_group_name_H-M   'P 1'
#
loop_
_entity.id
_entity.type
_entity.pdbx_description
1 polymer ?
#
loop_
_entity_poly.entity_id
_entity_poly.type
_entity_poly.pdbx_seq_one_letter_code
_entity_poly.pdbx_strand_id
1 'polypeptide(L)'
;LRFQLKAFDSTPHGTRKVVVATNIAEASVTIPGIAYVVDCGFVKLRAMNPDNGIETLMRLPISKSSAEQRAGRAGRIRPGKAYRLYPESQFEKLCEGTVPEIQRCHLAPVILQLKALGIQNVHKFHYLSRPPSWSMIAALELLFALGALDEKCMLTNPLGLRMSEFPLPPMHSKCLLTSGDFGCSEEIATIIAMLQVQDVFLTPTRSRHHANNKSKKWCSDHFLNYRGLLRAENVRAQLVRLLKRFDVPLVSTRGETGE
;
A
#
# COMPACT_ATOMS: atom_id res chain seq x y z
N LEU A 1 4.76 10.60 -11.86
CA LEU A 1 5.06 10.23 -13.25
C LEU A 1 6.27 10.95 -13.84
N ARG A 2 6.29 12.28 -14.08
CA ARG A 2 7.44 12.96 -14.72
C ARG A 2 8.83 12.70 -14.10
N PHE A 3 8.94 12.59 -12.76
CA PHE A 3 10.23 12.28 -12.11
C PHE A 3 10.63 10.80 -12.16
N GLN A 4 9.67 9.89 -12.23
CA GLN A 4 9.96 8.46 -12.38
C GLN A 4 10.49 8.17 -13.79
N LEU A 5 9.99 8.90 -14.80
CA LEU A 5 10.45 8.80 -16.18
C LEU A 5 11.92 9.21 -16.36
N LYS A 6 12.42 10.15 -15.54
CA LYS A 6 13.85 10.55 -15.57
C LYS A 6 14.82 9.39 -15.34
N ALA A 7 14.40 8.32 -14.69
CA ALA A 7 15.25 7.14 -14.50
C ALA A 7 15.60 6.45 -15.84
N PHE A 8 14.78 6.64 -16.87
CA PHE A 8 14.93 6.04 -18.20
C PHE A 8 15.69 6.93 -19.19
N ASP A 9 15.90 8.21 -18.85
CA ASP A 9 16.64 9.14 -19.69
C ASP A 9 18.08 8.64 -19.94
N SER A 10 18.61 8.95 -21.12
CA SER A 10 19.98 8.66 -21.52
C SER A 10 20.97 9.51 -20.72
N THR A 11 22.14 8.93 -20.42
CA THR A 11 23.23 9.65 -19.74
C THR A 11 23.93 10.64 -20.66
N PRO A 12 24.15 11.90 -20.21
CA PRO A 12 25.05 12.83 -20.89
C PRO A 12 26.46 12.26 -21.04
N HIS A 13 27.17 12.69 -22.08
CA HIS A 13 28.53 12.21 -22.35
C HIS A 13 29.49 12.53 -21.19
N GLY A 14 30.39 11.58 -20.88
CA GLY A 14 31.34 11.70 -19.76
C GLY A 14 30.76 11.52 -18.36
N THR A 15 29.46 11.23 -18.20
CA THR A 15 28.81 11.09 -16.88
C THR A 15 28.30 9.68 -16.61
N ARG A 16 28.04 9.36 -15.34
CA ARG A 16 27.37 8.12 -14.92
C ARG A 16 26.02 8.44 -14.28
N LYS A 17 24.98 7.69 -14.67
CA LYS A 17 23.67 7.72 -14.01
C LYS A 17 23.68 6.80 -12.81
N VAL A 18 23.26 7.31 -11.67
CA VAL A 18 23.02 6.54 -10.44
C VAL A 18 21.53 6.57 -10.16
N VAL A 19 20.91 5.39 -10.08
CA VAL A 19 19.49 5.26 -9.74
C VAL A 19 19.37 4.72 -8.33
N VAL A 20 18.71 5.48 -7.45
CA VAL A 20 18.32 5.02 -6.12
C VAL A 20 16.89 4.50 -6.21
N ALA A 21 16.70 3.22 -5.96
CA ALA A 21 15.42 2.55 -6.09
C ALA A 21 15.09 1.66 -4.89
N THR A 22 13.80 1.42 -4.69
CA THR A 22 13.31 0.36 -3.81
C THR A 22 13.31 -0.99 -4.55
N ASN A 23 12.73 -2.02 -3.96
CA ASN A 23 12.47 -3.31 -4.60
C ASN A 23 11.60 -3.23 -5.88
N ILE A 24 11.08 -2.05 -6.27
CA ILE A 24 10.45 -1.85 -7.58
C ILE A 24 11.44 -2.16 -8.74
N ALA A 25 12.72 -1.85 -8.57
CA ALA A 25 13.74 -2.14 -9.58
C ALA A 25 14.13 -3.63 -9.63
N GLU A 26 13.80 -4.39 -8.60
CA GLU A 26 14.11 -5.82 -8.49
C GLU A 26 13.26 -6.69 -9.41
N ALA A 27 11.98 -6.33 -9.60
CA ALA A 27 11.02 -7.09 -10.40
C ALA A 27 10.36 -6.22 -11.48
N SER A 28 9.69 -5.15 -11.07
CA SER A 28 8.66 -4.44 -11.85
C SER A 28 9.18 -3.52 -12.96
N VAL A 29 10.45 -3.10 -12.91
CA VAL A 29 11.00 -2.13 -13.87
C VAL A 29 12.38 -2.55 -14.37
N THR A 30 12.61 -2.37 -15.68
CA THR A 30 13.91 -2.55 -16.31
C THR A 30 14.48 -1.21 -16.72
N ILE A 31 15.57 -0.79 -16.08
CA ILE A 31 16.26 0.44 -16.44
C ILE A 31 17.41 0.07 -17.39
N PRO A 32 17.46 0.65 -18.60
CA PRO A 32 18.53 0.35 -19.54
C PRO A 32 19.87 0.92 -19.05
N GLY A 33 20.95 0.20 -19.38
CA GLY A 33 22.33 0.62 -19.11
C GLY A 33 22.85 0.35 -17.70
N ILE A 34 22.09 -0.36 -16.85
CA ILE A 34 22.57 -0.77 -15.52
C ILE A 34 23.63 -1.87 -15.68
N ALA A 35 24.86 -1.55 -15.25
CA ALA A 35 26.00 -2.49 -15.24
C ALA A 35 26.53 -2.72 -13.83
N TYR A 36 26.11 -1.91 -12.86
CA TYR A 36 26.56 -1.98 -11.48
C TYR A 36 25.34 -1.92 -10.56
N VAL A 37 25.26 -2.87 -9.62
CA VAL A 37 24.24 -2.90 -8.58
C VAL A 37 24.93 -2.82 -7.23
N VAL A 38 24.42 -1.96 -6.34
CA VAL A 38 24.85 -1.90 -4.94
C VAL A 38 23.66 -2.32 -4.09
N ASP A 39 23.79 -3.42 -3.37
CA ASP A 39 22.72 -4.04 -2.60
C ASP A 39 23.00 -3.94 -1.10
N CYS A 40 22.10 -3.27 -0.38
CA CYS A 40 22.19 -3.14 1.07
C CYS A 40 21.63 -4.36 1.82
N GLY A 41 20.97 -5.30 1.14
CA GLY A 41 20.47 -6.54 1.78
C GLY A 41 19.16 -6.38 2.54
N PHE A 42 18.46 -5.26 2.42
CA PHE A 42 17.20 -5.00 3.13
C PHE A 42 16.02 -4.73 2.20
N VAL A 43 14.82 -4.98 2.71
CA VAL A 43 13.53 -4.66 2.10
C VAL A 43 12.57 -4.16 3.18
N LYS A 44 11.64 -3.28 2.82
CA LYS A 44 10.49 -2.94 3.67
C LYS A 44 9.32 -3.79 3.24
N LEU A 45 8.82 -4.64 4.13
CA LEU A 45 7.66 -5.49 3.90
C LEU A 45 6.57 -5.18 4.92
N ARG A 46 5.32 -5.27 4.49
CA ARG A 46 4.19 -5.27 5.40
C ARG A 46 4.09 -6.63 6.08
N ALA A 47 3.95 -6.64 7.39
CA ALA A 47 3.77 -7.87 8.15
C ALA A 47 2.92 -7.58 9.38
N MET A 48 2.03 -8.51 9.68
CA MET A 48 1.19 -8.49 10.86
C MET A 48 1.94 -9.13 12.02
N ASN A 49 1.98 -8.43 13.16
CA ASN A 49 2.50 -9.01 14.38
C ASN A 49 1.41 -9.94 14.97
N PRO A 50 1.70 -11.24 15.20
CA PRO A 50 0.73 -12.19 15.74
C PRO A 50 0.19 -11.82 17.12
N ASP A 51 0.99 -11.14 17.95
CA ASP A 51 0.64 -10.91 19.36
C ASP A 51 -0.39 -9.79 19.53
N ASN A 52 -0.32 -8.76 18.69
CA ASN A 52 -1.21 -7.59 18.76
C ASN A 52 -2.15 -7.46 17.55
N GLY A 53 -1.99 -8.31 16.52
CA GLY A 53 -2.79 -8.27 15.29
C GLY A 53 -2.56 -7.03 14.41
N ILE A 54 -1.53 -6.23 14.68
CA ILE A 54 -1.28 -4.96 13.97
C ILE A 54 -0.39 -5.21 12.76
N GLU A 55 -0.82 -4.75 11.59
CA GLU A 55 0.00 -4.71 10.38
C GLU A 55 0.94 -3.51 10.41
N THR A 56 2.24 -3.77 10.32
CA THR A 56 3.28 -2.75 10.32
C THR A 56 4.24 -2.91 9.15
N LEU A 57 4.86 -1.79 8.73
CA LEU A 57 5.88 -1.80 7.70
C LEU A 57 7.26 -2.01 8.33
N MET A 58 7.73 -3.25 8.35
CA MET A 58 8.99 -3.63 8.98
C MET A 58 10.15 -3.64 7.96
N ARG A 59 11.34 -3.25 8.41
CA ARG A 59 12.58 -3.45 7.64
C ARG A 59 13.13 -4.84 7.95
N LEU A 60 13.19 -5.70 6.95
CA LEU A 60 13.68 -7.07 7.08
C LEU A 60 14.86 -7.32 6.12
N PRO A 61 15.75 -8.27 6.44
CA PRO A 61 16.70 -8.80 5.47
C PRO A 61 15.98 -9.38 4.24
N ILE A 62 16.63 -9.32 3.09
CA ILE A 62 16.10 -9.94 1.85
C ILE A 62 16.31 -11.46 1.84
N SER A 63 15.60 -12.16 0.96
CA SER A 63 15.89 -13.56 0.67
C SER A 63 17.07 -13.71 -0.30
N LYS A 64 17.68 -14.90 -0.35
CA LYS A 64 18.72 -15.24 -1.34
C LYS A 64 18.23 -15.04 -2.77
N SER A 65 17.04 -15.55 -3.07
CA SER A 65 16.36 -15.31 -4.35
C SER A 65 16.21 -13.83 -4.72
N SER A 66 15.90 -12.97 -3.74
CA SER A 66 15.78 -11.52 -3.96
C SER A 66 17.14 -10.88 -4.25
N ALA A 67 18.18 -11.26 -3.50
CA ALA A 67 19.55 -10.81 -3.72
C ALA A 67 20.11 -11.24 -5.10
N GLU A 68 19.74 -12.42 -5.57
CA GLU A 68 20.08 -12.92 -6.91
C GLU A 68 19.34 -12.15 -8.01
N GLN A 69 18.05 -11.89 -7.83
CA GLN A 69 17.28 -11.06 -8.76
C GLN A 69 17.86 -9.65 -8.88
N ARG A 70 18.27 -9.05 -7.75
CA ARG A 70 18.96 -7.76 -7.72
C ARG A 70 20.29 -7.81 -8.46
N ALA A 71 21.14 -8.80 -8.18
CA ALA A 71 22.41 -8.97 -8.88
C ALA A 71 22.21 -9.17 -10.40
N GLY A 72 21.19 -9.93 -10.79
CA GLY A 72 20.82 -10.17 -12.19
C GLY A 72 20.45 -8.90 -12.97
N ARG A 73 20.11 -7.79 -12.30
CA ARG A 73 19.86 -6.50 -12.97
C ARG A 73 21.11 -5.89 -13.59
N ALA A 74 22.30 -6.22 -13.07
CA ALA A 74 23.57 -5.71 -13.60
C ALA A 74 23.99 -6.40 -14.91
N GLY A 75 23.50 -7.62 -15.16
CA GLY A 75 23.98 -8.49 -16.25
C GLY A 75 23.11 -8.53 -17.51
N ARG A 76 22.11 -7.64 -17.65
CA ARG A 76 21.09 -7.79 -18.71
C ARG A 76 21.52 -7.40 -20.12
N ILE A 77 22.39 -6.40 -20.24
CA ILE A 77 22.81 -5.85 -21.54
C ILE A 77 24.28 -6.19 -21.82
N ARG A 78 25.09 -6.19 -20.75
CA ARG A 78 26.53 -6.43 -20.82
C ARG A 78 26.99 -7.04 -19.49
N PRO A 79 28.21 -7.61 -19.43
CA PRO A 79 28.81 -8.04 -18.18
C PRO A 79 28.76 -6.92 -17.13
N GLY A 80 28.23 -7.24 -15.95
CA GLY A 80 28.04 -6.29 -14.86
C GLY A 80 28.59 -6.82 -13.54
N LYS A 81 28.59 -5.97 -12.51
CA LYS A 81 29.05 -6.31 -11.16
C LYS A 81 27.96 -6.00 -10.13
N ALA A 82 27.79 -6.89 -9.16
CA ALA A 82 26.94 -6.68 -8.00
C ALA A 82 27.79 -6.57 -6.75
N TYR A 83 27.62 -5.48 -6.00
CA TYR A 83 28.28 -5.20 -4.74
C TYR A 83 27.28 -5.38 -3.61
N ARG A 84 27.41 -6.46 -2.85
CA ARG A 84 26.61 -6.72 -1.65
C ARG A 84 27.31 -6.07 -0.45
N LEU A 85 26.60 -5.23 0.30
CA LEU A 85 27.15 -4.52 1.46
C LEU A 85 27.11 -5.38 2.74
N TYR A 86 27.21 -6.70 2.60
CA TYR A 86 27.18 -7.68 3.67
C TYR A 86 28.07 -8.87 3.31
N PRO A 87 28.69 -9.53 4.30
CA PRO A 87 29.62 -10.63 4.04
C PRO A 87 28.90 -11.87 3.51
N GLU A 88 29.65 -12.74 2.84
CA GLU A 88 29.14 -14.01 2.29
C GLU A 88 28.54 -14.91 3.38
N SER A 89 29.16 -14.95 4.57
CA SER A 89 28.63 -15.66 5.74
C SER A 89 27.25 -15.17 6.20
N GLN A 90 26.89 -13.92 5.89
CA GLN A 90 25.54 -13.40 6.15
C GLN A 90 24.58 -13.75 5.00
N PHE A 91 25.07 -13.78 3.76
CA PHE A 91 24.28 -14.22 2.61
C PHE A 91 23.81 -15.67 2.77
N GLU A 92 24.68 -16.55 3.25
CA GLU A 92 24.37 -17.97 3.47
C GLU A 92 23.26 -18.18 4.51
N LYS A 93 23.17 -17.28 5.51
CA LYS A 93 22.14 -17.30 6.56
C LYS A 93 20.78 -16.76 6.12
N LEU A 94 20.69 -16.11 4.96
CA LEU A 94 19.42 -15.58 4.46
C LEU A 94 18.47 -16.72 4.08
N CYS A 95 17.16 -16.49 4.25
CA CYS A 95 16.15 -17.44 3.79
C CYS A 95 16.20 -17.57 2.27
N GLU A 96 15.94 -18.77 1.74
CA GLU A 96 15.93 -19.02 0.29
C GLU A 96 14.89 -18.16 -0.44
N GLY A 97 13.67 -18.12 0.10
CA GLY A 97 12.53 -17.38 -0.44
C GLY A 97 11.95 -16.37 0.55
N THR A 98 11.27 -15.35 0.04
CA THR A 98 10.46 -14.45 0.86
C THR A 98 9.12 -15.09 1.18
N VAL A 99 8.67 -15.01 2.43
CA VAL A 99 7.36 -15.54 2.85
C VAL A 99 6.22 -14.86 2.05
N PRO A 100 5.30 -15.64 1.45
CA PRO A 100 4.18 -15.12 0.67
C PRO A 100 3.33 -14.11 1.43
N GLU A 101 2.79 -13.09 0.72
CA GLU A 101 2.00 -12.02 1.33
C GLU A 101 0.78 -12.53 2.09
N ILE A 102 0.09 -13.53 1.54
CA ILE A 102 -1.08 -14.17 2.17
C ILE A 102 -0.78 -14.82 3.53
N GLN A 103 0.49 -15.13 3.82
CA GLN A 103 0.90 -15.72 5.10
C GLN A 103 1.39 -14.69 6.12
N ARG A 104 1.63 -13.44 5.71
CA ARG A 104 2.21 -12.39 6.56
C ARG A 104 1.33 -11.16 6.74
N CYS A 105 0.33 -10.94 5.89
CA CYS A 105 -0.54 -9.76 5.92
C CYS A 105 -1.93 -10.09 6.45
N HIS A 106 -2.68 -9.03 6.79
CA HIS A 106 -4.05 -9.13 7.28
C HIS A 106 -5.01 -9.61 6.17
N LEU A 107 -5.82 -10.61 6.48
CA LEU A 107 -6.61 -11.34 5.48
C LEU A 107 -8.04 -10.81 5.27
N ALA A 108 -8.57 -9.94 6.14
CA ALA A 108 -9.97 -9.53 6.04
C ALA A 108 -10.37 -8.94 4.67
N PRO A 109 -9.55 -8.09 4.00
CA PRO A 109 -9.89 -7.60 2.65
C PRO A 109 -10.00 -8.74 1.63
N VAL A 110 -9.11 -9.74 1.71
CA VAL A 110 -9.09 -10.89 0.80
C VAL A 110 -10.28 -11.80 1.07
N ILE A 111 -10.58 -12.10 2.34
CA ILE A 111 -11.72 -12.94 2.73
C ILE A 111 -13.04 -12.28 2.32
N LEU A 112 -13.18 -10.97 2.53
CA LEU A 112 -14.35 -10.22 2.09
C LEU A 112 -14.55 -10.35 0.58
N GLN A 113 -13.48 -10.23 -0.21
CA GLN A 113 -13.54 -10.39 -1.65
C GLN A 113 -13.88 -11.82 -2.08
N LEU A 114 -13.29 -12.84 -1.43
CA LEU A 114 -13.62 -14.25 -1.71
C LEU A 114 -15.10 -14.54 -1.44
N LYS A 115 -15.65 -13.99 -0.35
CA LYS A 115 -17.07 -14.11 -0.01
C LYS A 115 -17.96 -13.39 -1.04
N ALA A 116 -17.57 -12.21 -1.49
CA ALA A 116 -18.28 -11.49 -2.56
C ALA A 116 -18.27 -12.23 -3.91
N LEU A 117 -17.21 -13.01 -4.19
CA LEU A 117 -17.15 -13.92 -5.34
C LEU A 117 -18.02 -15.18 -5.19
N GLY A 118 -18.71 -15.36 -4.06
CA GLY A 118 -19.57 -16.51 -3.79
C GLY A 118 -18.85 -17.72 -3.17
N ILE A 119 -17.58 -17.58 -2.77
CA ILE A 119 -16.82 -18.67 -2.14
C ILE A 119 -17.25 -18.80 -0.69
N GLN A 120 -18.08 -19.81 -0.41
CA GLN A 120 -18.62 -20.02 0.93
C GLN A 120 -17.57 -20.59 1.89
N ASN A 121 -16.81 -21.59 1.46
CA ASN A 121 -15.81 -22.22 2.31
C ASN A 121 -14.41 -21.70 1.98
N VAL A 122 -14.01 -20.62 2.64
CA VAL A 122 -12.68 -20.00 2.48
C VAL A 122 -11.54 -20.92 2.95
N HIS A 123 -11.80 -21.86 3.85
CA HIS A 123 -10.79 -22.81 4.31
C HIS A 123 -10.45 -23.86 3.23
N LYS A 124 -11.46 -24.32 2.47
CA LYS A 124 -11.29 -25.29 1.38
C LYS A 124 -10.86 -24.68 0.05
N PHE A 125 -10.69 -23.36 -0.03
CA PHE A 125 -10.23 -22.70 -1.24
C PHE A 125 -8.82 -23.17 -1.66
N HIS A 126 -8.58 -23.26 -2.96
CA HIS A 126 -7.32 -23.76 -3.53
C HIS A 126 -6.23 -22.67 -3.51
N TYR A 127 -5.66 -22.39 -2.34
CA TYR A 127 -4.52 -21.48 -2.21
C TYR A 127 -3.23 -22.11 -2.76
N LEU A 128 -2.42 -21.31 -3.48
CA LEU A 128 -1.04 -21.69 -3.84
C LEU A 128 -0.17 -21.86 -2.58
N SER A 129 -0.31 -20.93 -1.64
CA SER A 129 0.30 -21.00 -0.31
C SER A 129 -0.79 -20.71 0.70
N ARG A 130 -1.14 -21.71 1.52
CA ARG A 130 -2.26 -21.59 2.45
C ARG A 130 -1.95 -20.55 3.54
N PRO A 131 -2.87 -19.63 3.85
CA PRO A 131 -2.73 -18.73 4.99
C PRO A 131 -2.74 -19.51 6.31
N PRO A 132 -2.06 -19.01 7.36
CA PRO A 132 -2.17 -19.56 8.72
C PRO A 132 -3.61 -19.51 9.24
N SER A 133 -4.03 -20.57 9.94
CA SER A 133 -5.41 -20.67 10.49
C SER A 133 -5.76 -19.52 11.42
N TRP A 134 -4.84 -19.09 12.28
CA TRP A 134 -5.06 -18.00 13.24
C TRP A 134 -5.40 -16.67 12.53
N SER A 135 -4.72 -16.36 11.41
CA SER A 135 -4.97 -15.15 10.62
C SER A 135 -6.32 -15.21 9.90
N MET A 136 -6.72 -16.41 9.46
CA MET A 136 -8.04 -16.62 8.85
C MET A 136 -9.17 -16.44 9.86
N ILE A 137 -9.01 -16.98 11.08
CA ILE A 137 -9.99 -16.83 12.16
C ILE A 137 -10.13 -15.35 12.54
N ALA A 138 -9.02 -14.67 12.84
CA ALA A 138 -9.02 -13.25 13.20
C ALA A 138 -9.68 -12.37 12.12
N ALA A 139 -9.45 -12.68 10.84
CA ALA A 139 -10.08 -11.96 9.74
C ALA A 139 -11.60 -12.22 9.63
N LEU A 140 -12.07 -13.46 9.87
CA LEU A 140 -13.50 -13.78 9.90
C LEU A 140 -14.20 -13.11 11.09
N GLU A 141 -13.59 -13.15 12.27
CA GLU A 141 -14.07 -12.48 13.49
C GLU A 141 -14.21 -10.97 13.27
N LEU A 142 -13.22 -10.33 12.65
CA LEU A 142 -13.28 -8.91 12.33
C LEU A 142 -14.43 -8.59 11.37
N LEU A 143 -14.60 -9.38 10.31
CA LEU A 143 -15.67 -9.15 9.33
C LEU A 143 -17.07 -9.38 9.92
N PHE A 144 -17.20 -10.36 10.83
CA PHE A 144 -18.42 -10.56 11.61
C PHE A 144 -18.69 -9.37 12.54
N ALA A 145 -17.69 -8.91 13.28
CA ALA A 145 -17.81 -7.74 14.16
C ALA A 145 -18.18 -6.45 13.42
N LEU A 146 -17.76 -6.31 12.15
CA LEU A 146 -18.15 -5.18 11.29
C LEU A 146 -19.57 -5.29 10.73
N GLY A 147 -20.24 -6.45 10.90
CA GLY A 147 -21.52 -6.77 10.29
C GLY A 147 -21.43 -7.08 8.80
N ALA A 148 -20.23 -7.31 8.26
CA ALA A 148 -20.05 -7.70 6.87
C ALA A 148 -20.43 -9.18 6.64
N LEU A 149 -20.31 -10.01 7.67
CA LEU A 149 -20.72 -11.40 7.68
C LEU A 149 -21.83 -11.65 8.70
N ASP A 150 -22.72 -12.59 8.41
CA ASP A 150 -23.73 -13.09 9.36
C ASP A 150 -23.19 -14.24 10.24
N GLU A 151 -24.04 -14.77 11.13
CA GLU A 151 -23.71 -15.89 12.02
C GLU A 151 -23.35 -17.18 11.25
N LYS A 152 -23.81 -17.31 10.01
CA LYS A 152 -23.50 -18.43 9.11
C LYS A 152 -22.25 -18.16 8.27
N CYS A 153 -21.52 -17.09 8.56
CA CYS A 153 -20.37 -16.59 7.78
C CYS A 153 -20.71 -16.27 6.32
N MET A 154 -21.96 -15.93 6.00
CA MET A 154 -22.40 -15.47 4.68
C MET A 154 -22.27 -13.96 4.59
N LEU A 155 -22.05 -13.43 3.39
CA LEU A 155 -21.96 -11.99 3.15
C LEU A 155 -23.33 -11.33 3.39
N THR A 156 -23.38 -10.29 4.21
CA THR A 156 -24.63 -9.56 4.49
C THR A 156 -25.02 -8.66 3.32
N ASN A 157 -26.33 -8.47 3.13
CA ASN A 157 -26.92 -7.57 2.14
C ASN A 157 -27.80 -6.53 2.87
N PRO A 158 -27.59 -5.22 2.69
CA PRO A 158 -26.68 -4.58 1.73
C PRO A 158 -25.27 -4.29 2.25
N LEU A 159 -25.02 -4.39 3.56
CA LEU A 159 -23.78 -3.89 4.16
C LEU A 159 -22.52 -4.60 3.65
N GLY A 160 -22.41 -5.92 3.80
CA GLY A 160 -21.24 -6.69 3.37
C GLY A 160 -20.98 -6.59 1.87
N LEU A 161 -22.04 -6.60 1.07
CA LEU A 161 -21.94 -6.42 -0.38
C LEU A 161 -21.37 -5.03 -0.73
N ARG A 162 -21.95 -3.96 -0.17
CA ARG A 162 -21.45 -2.59 -0.37
C ARG A 162 -20.00 -2.45 0.08
N MET A 163 -19.63 -3.02 1.23
CA MET A 163 -18.26 -2.99 1.74
C MET A 163 -17.25 -3.63 0.77
N SER A 164 -17.64 -4.71 0.08
CA SER A 164 -16.79 -5.42 -0.88
C SER A 164 -16.56 -4.64 -2.18
N GLU A 165 -17.44 -3.70 -2.51
CA GLU A 165 -17.27 -2.84 -3.70
C GLU A 165 -16.34 -1.64 -3.45
N PHE A 166 -16.10 -1.25 -2.20
CA PHE A 166 -15.19 -0.15 -1.90
C PHE A 166 -13.72 -0.60 -2.05
N PRO A 167 -12.86 0.20 -2.70
CA PRO A 167 -11.43 -0.05 -2.78
C PRO A 167 -10.72 0.39 -1.49
N LEU A 168 -11.27 0.02 -0.33
CA LEU A 168 -10.81 0.42 1.00
C LEU A 168 -10.71 -0.80 1.92
N PRO A 169 -9.87 -0.74 2.97
CA PRO A 169 -9.91 -1.73 4.04
C PRO A 169 -11.31 -1.84 4.67
N PRO A 170 -11.77 -3.03 5.08
CA PRO A 170 -13.12 -3.24 5.61
C PRO A 170 -13.54 -2.26 6.72
N MET A 171 -12.63 -1.92 7.64
CA MET A 171 -12.87 -0.94 8.70
C MET A 171 -13.23 0.44 8.14
N HIS A 172 -12.51 0.90 7.12
CA HIS A 172 -12.75 2.19 6.48
C HIS A 172 -14.04 2.17 5.67
N SER A 173 -14.30 1.07 4.94
CA SER A 173 -15.56 0.90 4.20
C SER A 173 -16.78 0.96 5.13
N LYS A 174 -16.72 0.27 6.28
CA LYS A 174 -17.78 0.30 7.29
C LYS A 174 -18.00 1.71 7.84
N CYS A 175 -16.91 2.38 8.25
CA CYS A 175 -16.95 3.75 8.78
C CYS A 175 -17.60 4.72 7.78
N LEU A 176 -17.19 4.63 6.50
CA LEU A 176 -17.73 5.47 5.43
C LEU A 176 -19.22 5.21 5.19
N LEU A 177 -19.65 3.95 5.20
CA LEU A 177 -21.06 3.59 4.99
C LEU A 177 -21.96 4.05 6.15
N THR A 178 -21.52 3.89 7.40
CA THR A 178 -22.30 4.32 8.57
C THR A 178 -22.30 5.83 8.79
N SER A 179 -21.33 6.55 8.22
CA SER A 179 -21.19 8.00 8.44
C SER A 179 -22.41 8.82 7.99
N GLY A 180 -23.21 8.31 7.05
CA GLY A 180 -24.47 8.94 6.64
C GLY A 180 -25.50 8.98 7.77
N ASP A 181 -25.61 7.89 8.55
CA ASP A 181 -26.55 7.80 9.67
C ASP A 181 -26.16 8.74 10.83
N PHE A 182 -24.86 9.01 10.96
CA PHE A 182 -24.31 9.92 11.98
C PHE A 182 -24.25 11.39 11.55
N GLY A 183 -24.65 11.73 10.32
CA GLY A 183 -24.64 13.12 9.86
C GLY A 183 -23.25 13.69 9.55
N CYS A 184 -22.23 12.85 9.34
CA CYS A 184 -20.81 13.28 9.25
C CYS A 184 -20.05 12.68 8.05
N SER A 185 -20.75 12.35 6.98
CA SER A 185 -20.18 11.63 5.83
C SER A 185 -19.20 12.45 5.02
N GLU A 186 -19.33 13.78 5.01
CA GLU A 186 -18.37 14.66 4.33
C GLU A 186 -17.00 14.69 5.03
N GLU A 187 -17.01 14.80 6.36
CA GLU A 187 -15.80 14.80 7.18
C GLU A 187 -15.13 13.43 7.15
N ILE A 188 -15.91 12.35 7.27
CA ILE A 188 -15.38 10.97 7.22
C ILE A 188 -14.78 10.65 5.84
N ALA A 189 -15.41 11.07 4.74
CA ALA A 189 -14.82 10.89 3.41
C ALA A 189 -13.47 11.62 3.29
N THR A 190 -13.35 12.80 3.90
CA THR A 190 -12.12 13.59 3.91
C THR A 190 -11.04 12.93 4.77
N ILE A 191 -11.38 12.46 5.97
CA ILE A 191 -10.46 11.76 6.88
C ILE A 191 -9.95 10.47 6.23
N ILE A 192 -10.84 9.64 5.68
CA ILE A 192 -10.45 8.38 5.02
C ILE A 192 -9.56 8.66 3.81
N ALA A 193 -9.86 9.69 3.01
CA ALA A 193 -9.02 10.06 1.88
C ALA A 193 -7.60 10.47 2.31
N MET A 194 -7.46 11.17 3.43
CA MET A 194 -6.18 11.51 4.03
C MET A 194 -5.43 10.28 4.58
N LEU A 195 -6.14 9.29 5.14
CA LEU A 195 -5.54 8.02 5.60
C LEU A 195 -5.04 7.14 4.45
N GLN A 196 -5.57 7.30 3.22
CA GLN A 196 -5.12 6.53 2.06
C GLN A 196 -3.85 7.09 1.40
N VAL A 197 -3.41 8.30 1.78
CA VAL A 197 -2.17 8.89 1.25
C VAL A 197 -1.01 8.70 2.22
N GLN A 198 0.21 8.78 1.70
CA GLN A 198 1.41 8.83 2.54
C GLN A 198 1.41 10.11 3.38
N ASP A 199 2.17 10.08 4.47
CA ASP A 199 2.28 11.20 5.41
C ASP A 199 2.42 12.54 4.68
N VAL A 200 1.51 13.44 5.05
CA VAL A 200 1.41 14.76 4.45
C VAL A 200 2.39 15.72 5.13
N PHE A 201 2.80 15.45 6.36
CA PHE A 201 3.76 16.30 7.05
C PHE A 201 5.20 15.96 6.62
N LEU A 202 5.95 16.99 6.27
CA LEU A 202 7.36 16.89 5.92
C LEU A 202 8.19 17.20 7.16
N THR A 203 8.97 16.22 7.65
CA THR A 203 9.97 16.49 8.68
C THR A 203 11.16 17.22 8.06
N PRO A 204 11.54 18.42 8.53
CA PRO A 204 12.62 19.19 7.93
C PRO A 204 14.00 18.55 8.23
N THR A 205 14.51 17.75 7.30
CA THR A 205 15.91 17.28 7.31
C THR A 205 16.81 18.28 6.58
N ARG A 206 17.32 19.29 7.32
CA ARG A 206 18.48 20.18 7.05
C ARG A 206 18.78 20.75 5.64
N SER A 207 18.02 20.47 4.58
CA SER A 207 18.26 20.98 3.24
C SER A 207 17.00 21.67 2.71
N ARG A 208 17.09 23.00 2.64
CA ARG A 208 16.10 23.90 2.04
C ARG A 208 16.18 23.76 0.51
N HIS A 209 15.15 23.20 -0.12
CA HIS A 209 14.94 23.39 -1.54
C HIS A 209 13.65 24.18 -1.78
N HIS A 210 13.84 25.43 -2.18
CA HIS A 210 12.79 26.33 -2.64
C HIS A 210 12.13 25.79 -3.92
N ALA A 211 10.81 25.83 -3.97
CA ALA A 211 10.06 25.66 -5.22
C ALA A 211 8.85 26.62 -5.26
N ASN A 212 8.95 27.62 -6.14
CA ASN A 212 7.88 28.56 -6.49
C ASN A 212 6.79 27.87 -7.33
N ASN A 213 5.53 27.97 -6.92
CA ASN A 213 4.47 28.81 -7.51
C ASN A 213 3.12 28.36 -6.90
N LYS A 214 2.18 29.30 -6.76
CA LYS A 214 1.02 29.32 -5.84
C LYS A 214 0.24 27.98 -5.68
N SER A 215 -0.29 27.74 -4.47
CA SER A 215 -0.71 26.47 -3.84
C SER A 215 0.44 25.55 -3.37
N LYS A 216 1.50 25.35 -4.17
CA LYS A 216 2.72 24.67 -3.67
C LYS A 216 3.48 25.49 -2.65
N LYS A 217 3.47 26.82 -2.82
CA LYS A 217 4.16 27.74 -1.92
C LYS A 217 3.61 27.63 -0.50
N TRP A 218 2.29 27.67 -0.33
CA TRP A 218 1.67 27.50 1.00
C TRP A 218 1.99 26.15 1.62
N CYS A 219 1.89 25.06 0.85
CA CYS A 219 2.29 23.73 1.33
C CYS A 219 3.77 23.70 1.71
N SER A 220 4.66 24.31 0.91
CA SER A 220 6.08 24.42 1.22
C SER A 220 6.35 25.24 2.48
N ASP A 221 5.60 26.32 2.69
CA ASP A 221 5.74 27.21 3.84
C ASP A 221 5.24 26.53 5.14
N HIS A 222 4.31 25.58 5.03
CA HIS A 222 3.73 24.84 6.16
C HIS A 222 4.26 23.40 6.28
N PHE A 223 5.33 23.06 5.56
CA PHE A 223 5.94 21.73 5.59
C PHE A 223 4.96 20.60 5.24
N LEU A 224 4.13 20.83 4.22
CA LEU A 224 3.14 19.88 3.71
C LEU A 224 3.52 19.32 2.33
N ASN A 225 3.28 18.04 2.14
CA ASN A 225 3.47 17.33 0.90
C ASN A 225 2.31 17.62 -0.06
N TYR A 226 2.48 18.64 -0.91
CA TYR A 226 1.49 19.04 -1.91
C TYR A 226 0.98 17.87 -2.78
N ARG A 227 1.84 16.90 -3.14
CA ARG A 227 1.42 15.74 -3.94
C ARG A 227 0.57 14.76 -3.15
N GLY A 228 0.86 14.61 -1.85
CA GLY A 228 0.03 13.83 -0.93
C GLY A 228 -1.38 14.40 -0.87
N LEU A 229 -1.48 15.72 -0.69
CA LEU A 229 -2.77 16.43 -0.65
C LEU A 229 -3.56 16.32 -1.95
N LEU A 230 -2.92 16.56 -3.10
CA LEU A 230 -3.60 16.41 -4.40
C LEU A 230 -4.10 14.98 -4.62
N ARG A 231 -3.36 13.97 -4.15
CA ARG A 231 -3.83 12.58 -4.20
C ARG A 231 -5.01 12.35 -3.27
N ALA A 232 -5.00 12.92 -2.07
CA ALA A 232 -6.09 12.81 -1.11
C ALA A 232 -7.37 13.45 -1.67
N GLU A 233 -7.28 14.61 -2.31
CA GLU A 233 -8.41 15.26 -2.99
C GLU A 233 -9.02 14.35 -4.08
N ASN A 234 -8.19 13.73 -4.92
CA ASN A 234 -8.64 12.78 -5.92
C ASN A 234 -9.31 11.54 -5.31
N VAL A 235 -8.76 11.00 -4.22
CA VAL A 235 -9.37 9.88 -3.48
C VAL A 235 -10.70 10.30 -2.88
N ARG A 236 -10.80 11.47 -2.24
CA ARG A 236 -12.06 12.01 -1.70
C ARG A 236 -13.12 12.10 -2.78
N ALA A 237 -12.79 12.66 -3.96
CA ALA A 237 -13.73 12.75 -5.07
C ALA A 237 -14.20 11.37 -5.58
N GLN A 238 -13.36 10.33 -5.50
CA GLN A 238 -13.78 8.95 -5.78
C GLN A 238 -14.71 8.41 -4.70
N LEU A 239 -14.40 8.62 -3.42
CA LEU A 239 -15.22 8.18 -2.29
C LEU A 239 -16.61 8.82 -2.31
N VAL A 240 -16.70 10.13 -2.57
CA VAL A 240 -17.98 10.85 -2.67
C VAL A 240 -18.84 10.29 -3.83
N ARG A 241 -18.22 9.94 -4.97
CA ARG A 241 -18.95 9.28 -6.07
C ARG A 241 -19.49 7.91 -5.66
N LEU A 242 -18.73 7.14 -4.89
CA LEU A 242 -19.18 5.85 -4.37
C LEU A 242 -20.30 6.02 -3.33
N LEU A 243 -20.21 7.01 -2.43
CA LEU A 243 -21.29 7.34 -1.49
C LEU A 243 -22.61 7.63 -2.22
N LYS A 244 -22.56 8.48 -3.26
CA LYS A 244 -23.73 8.79 -4.10
C LYS A 244 -24.29 7.54 -4.79
N ARG A 245 -23.42 6.65 -5.27
CA ARG A 245 -23.84 5.39 -5.92
C ARG A 245 -24.56 4.44 -4.97
N PHE A 246 -24.24 4.47 -3.68
CA PHE A 246 -24.86 3.61 -2.66
C PHE A 246 -25.96 4.33 -1.85
N ASP A 247 -26.41 5.49 -2.31
CA ASP A 247 -27.43 6.32 -1.66
C ASP A 247 -27.12 6.65 -0.19
N VAL A 248 -25.83 6.83 0.12
CA VAL A 248 -25.41 7.32 1.44
C VAL A 248 -25.47 8.85 1.42
N PRO A 249 -26.24 9.49 2.33
CA PRO A 249 -26.41 10.93 2.32
C PRO A 249 -25.06 11.63 2.55
N LEU A 250 -24.78 12.67 1.77
CA LEU A 250 -23.62 13.53 1.96
C LEU A 250 -24.01 14.69 2.88
N VAL A 251 -23.63 14.60 4.14
CA VAL A 251 -24.06 15.50 5.22
C VAL A 251 -22.86 15.87 6.08
N SER A 252 -22.78 17.14 6.45
CA SER A 252 -21.79 17.66 7.39
C SER A 252 -22.45 17.96 8.74
N THR A 253 -21.71 17.69 9.80
CA THR A 253 -22.10 17.97 11.19
C THR A 253 -22.39 19.45 11.45
N ARG A 254 -21.88 20.36 10.59
CA ARG A 254 -22.03 21.81 10.73
C ARG A 254 -23.10 22.42 9.84
N GLY A 255 -23.79 21.63 9.01
CA GLY A 255 -24.78 22.13 8.05
C GLY A 255 -24.21 22.88 6.84
N GLU A 256 -22.89 23.09 6.79
CA GLU A 256 -22.19 23.61 5.62
C GLU A 256 -21.86 22.44 4.69
N THR A 257 -22.71 22.21 3.68
CA THR A 257 -22.34 21.33 2.58
C THR A 257 -21.51 22.14 1.59
N GLY A 258 -20.26 21.74 1.38
CA GLY A 258 -19.36 22.40 0.43
C GLY A 258 -19.75 22.11 -1.02
N GLU A 259 -20.81 22.76 -1.50
CA GLU A 259 -21.02 23.01 -2.93
C GLU A 259 -20.26 24.26 -3.40
#